data_AF-A0A7J6AUU6-F1
#
_entry.id   AF-A0A7J6AUU6-F1
#
_cell.length_a   1.000
_cell.length_b   1.000
_cell.length_c   1.000
_cell.angle_alpha   90.00
_cell.angle_beta   90.00
_cell.angle_gamma   90.00
#
_symmetry.space_group_name_H-M   'P 1'
#
loop_
_entity.id
_entity.type
_entity.pdbx_description
1 polymer ?
#
loop_
_entity_poly.entity_id
_entity_poly.type
_entity_poly.pdbx_seq_one_letter_code
_entity_poly.pdbx_strand_id
1 'polypeptide(L)'
;LPILSRPLCLSLYNTHRTRKFISEKTKLRKLILSLSLSLSLSLSLSLCESRKMAESSISVDQLSVDQFSCPVCLDLLKDPVATPCGHSYCKVCINGCWDQEDLKGVYSCPQCRETFTPRPVLRRNNMLAEVVEKLKKTELHATSTAHCYSGPGDVECDFCTGRKHKAVKSCLVCLASYCEDHLKPHFQSPAFKKHKLVEACAELQEKICSQHDKLIEIFCRTDQSFICYLCSMDDHRGHDTVSTKAERSEKQNELQEEQMKSQQRIQEKQEKVQELKQTVDTIKMCSQAAVDESEKIFTEMISSMEKKRSEVKELIRAQEKADLSRAERLLKQLEQEIADLKRRLTELDQLSHTHDHIHFLQVTLTV
;
A
#
# COMPACT_ATOMS: atom_id res chain seq x y z
N LEU A 1 -13.70 25.93 -59.43
CA LEU A 1 -14.54 24.78 -59.02
C LEU A 1 -13.86 23.49 -59.48
N PRO A 2 -13.55 22.50 -58.63
CA PRO A 2 -13.12 22.49 -57.21
C PRO A 2 -11.68 21.91 -57.11
N ILE A 3 -10.68 22.55 -56.49
CA ILE A 3 -10.30 22.51 -55.06
C ILE A 3 -11.16 21.55 -54.24
N LEU A 4 -10.61 20.39 -53.82
CA LEU A 4 -10.95 19.59 -52.62
C LEU A 4 -10.43 18.15 -52.75
N SER A 5 -9.22 17.81 -52.30
CA SER A 5 -8.81 16.39 -52.09
C SER A 5 -7.41 16.18 -51.48
N ARG A 6 -6.93 17.04 -50.57
CA ARG A 6 -5.66 16.79 -49.85
C ARG A 6 -5.70 16.71 -48.31
N PRO A 7 -6.71 17.21 -47.56
CA PRO A 7 -6.72 17.06 -46.10
C PRO A 7 -7.13 15.65 -45.60
N LEU A 8 -7.84 14.87 -46.42
CA LEU A 8 -8.40 13.57 -46.01
C LEU A 8 -7.36 12.44 -45.95
N CYS A 9 -6.29 12.49 -46.75
CA CYS A 9 -5.26 11.45 -46.76
C CYS A 9 -4.34 11.47 -45.54
N LEU A 10 -3.98 12.65 -44.99
CA LEU A 10 -3.15 12.74 -43.78
C LEU A 10 -3.94 12.34 -42.51
N SER A 11 -5.23 12.67 -42.46
CA SER A 11 -6.12 12.26 -41.37
C SER A 11 -6.26 10.73 -41.28
N LEU A 12 -6.44 10.06 -42.42
CA LEU A 12 -6.52 8.59 -42.51
C LEU A 12 -5.19 7.89 -42.21
N TYR A 13 -4.06 8.45 -42.64
CA TYR A 13 -2.74 7.89 -42.34
C TYR A 13 -2.39 7.99 -40.84
N ASN A 14 -2.70 9.13 -40.20
CA ASN A 14 -2.46 9.33 -38.78
C ASN A 14 -3.42 8.53 -37.88
N THR A 15 -4.69 8.31 -38.30
CA THR A 15 -5.62 7.41 -37.60
C THR A 15 -5.23 5.93 -37.72
N HIS A 16 -4.66 5.51 -38.85
CA HIS A 16 -4.20 4.11 -39.00
C HIS A 16 -2.93 3.82 -38.18
N ARG A 17 -2.01 4.78 -38.08
CA ARG A 17 -0.78 4.67 -37.26
C ARG A 17 -1.10 4.68 -35.76
N THR A 18 -2.02 5.54 -35.32
CA THR A 18 -2.49 5.55 -33.91
C THR A 18 -3.26 4.29 -33.55
N ARG A 19 -4.12 3.74 -34.44
CA ARG A 19 -4.79 2.45 -34.21
C ARG A 19 -3.80 1.28 -34.07
N LYS A 20 -2.75 1.23 -34.89
CA LYS A 20 -1.71 0.19 -34.80
C LYS A 20 -0.92 0.30 -33.48
N PHE A 21 -0.58 1.52 -33.07
CA PHE A 21 0.11 1.78 -31.80
C PHE A 21 -0.76 1.45 -30.56
N ILE A 22 -2.05 1.79 -30.60
CA ILE A 22 -3.01 1.46 -29.53
C ILE A 22 -3.21 -0.06 -29.42
N SER A 23 -3.28 -0.77 -30.55
CA SER A 23 -3.37 -2.24 -30.62
C SER A 23 -2.13 -2.94 -30.03
N GLU A 24 -0.92 -2.45 -30.34
CA GLU A 24 0.31 -2.98 -29.74
C GLU A 24 0.40 -2.66 -28.24
N LYS A 25 -0.02 -1.46 -27.82
CA LYS A 25 -0.03 -1.08 -26.40
C LYS A 25 -1.06 -1.89 -25.58
N THR A 26 -2.20 -2.26 -26.16
CA THR A 26 -3.18 -3.16 -25.52
C THR A 26 -2.68 -4.60 -25.47
N LYS A 27 -1.98 -5.10 -26.50
CA LYS A 27 -1.31 -6.42 -26.45
C LYS A 27 -0.24 -6.46 -25.36
N LEU A 28 0.58 -5.42 -25.26
CA LEU A 28 1.62 -5.32 -24.23
C LEU A 28 1.03 -5.24 -22.82
N ARG A 29 -0.06 -4.47 -22.62
CA ARG A 29 -0.80 -4.43 -21.35
C ARG A 29 -1.38 -5.79 -20.97
N LYS A 30 -1.99 -6.51 -21.92
CA LYS A 30 -2.51 -7.87 -21.66
C LYS A 30 -1.40 -8.85 -21.27
N LEU A 31 -0.23 -8.75 -21.90
CA LEU A 31 0.93 -9.57 -21.56
C LEU A 31 1.48 -9.24 -20.17
N ILE A 32 1.57 -7.96 -19.81
CA ILE A 32 2.00 -7.51 -18.48
C ILE A 32 1.00 -7.95 -17.41
N LEU A 33 -0.31 -7.84 -17.66
CA LEU A 33 -1.32 -8.33 -16.74
C LEU A 33 -1.25 -9.85 -16.56
N SER A 34 -1.09 -10.63 -17.64
CA SER A 34 -0.98 -12.10 -17.52
C SER A 34 0.30 -12.51 -16.77
N LEU A 35 1.42 -11.82 -17.02
CA LEU A 35 2.67 -12.06 -16.29
C LEU A 35 2.50 -11.71 -14.80
N SER A 36 1.88 -10.57 -14.48
CA SER A 36 1.62 -10.16 -13.09
C SER A 36 0.69 -11.12 -12.35
N LEU A 37 -0.36 -11.62 -13.01
CA LEU A 37 -1.27 -12.63 -12.44
C LEU A 37 -0.53 -13.95 -12.20
N SER A 38 0.27 -14.41 -13.18
CA SER A 38 1.05 -15.64 -13.04
C SER A 38 2.10 -15.56 -11.92
N LEU A 39 2.75 -14.40 -11.75
CA LEU A 39 3.68 -14.14 -10.66
C LEU A 39 2.98 -14.10 -9.31
N SER A 40 1.80 -13.48 -9.22
CA SER A 40 1.00 -13.43 -7.99
C SER A 40 0.44 -14.79 -7.57
N LEU A 41 0.08 -15.65 -8.54
CA LEU A 41 -0.42 -16.99 -8.30
C LEU A 41 0.72 -17.93 -7.84
N SER A 42 1.90 -17.80 -8.44
CA SER A 42 3.09 -18.56 -8.05
C SER A 42 3.64 -18.12 -6.69
N LEU A 43 3.60 -16.83 -6.36
CA LEU A 43 3.97 -16.33 -5.03
C LEU A 43 2.96 -16.78 -3.95
N SER A 44 1.66 -16.81 -4.26
CA SER A 44 0.64 -17.28 -3.31
C SER A 44 0.68 -18.80 -3.11
N LEU A 45 0.98 -19.57 -4.15
CA LEU A 45 1.25 -21.02 -4.04
C LEU A 45 2.52 -21.31 -3.20
N SER A 46 3.61 -20.58 -3.43
CA SER A 46 4.85 -20.78 -2.64
C SER A 46 4.69 -20.35 -1.17
N LEU A 47 3.91 -19.29 -0.91
CA LEU A 47 3.54 -18.89 0.45
C LEU A 47 2.60 -19.90 1.12
N CYS A 48 1.72 -20.57 0.37
CA CYS A 48 0.84 -21.63 0.87
C CYS A 48 1.62 -22.92 1.20
N GLU A 49 2.61 -23.30 0.38
CA GLU A 49 3.52 -24.42 0.66
C GLU A 49 4.45 -24.12 1.85
N SER A 50 4.94 -22.88 1.96
CA SER A 50 5.74 -22.43 3.11
C SER A 50 4.94 -22.42 4.42
N ARG A 51 3.62 -22.17 4.34
CA ARG A 51 2.71 -22.19 5.50
C ARG A 51 2.34 -23.61 5.95
N LYS A 52 2.42 -24.60 5.06
CA LYS A 52 2.21 -26.02 5.38
C LYS A 52 3.43 -26.72 6.01
N MET A 53 4.60 -26.08 5.99
CA MET A 53 5.85 -26.63 6.55
C MET A 53 6.22 -26.07 7.94
N ALA A 54 5.36 -25.25 8.55
CA ALA A 54 5.62 -24.59 9.85
C ALA A 54 4.75 -25.10 11.01
N GLU A 55 4.15 -26.28 10.89
CA GLU A 55 3.44 -26.96 11.98
C GLU A 55 3.96 -28.39 12.15
N SER A 56 5.15 -28.49 12.75
CA SER A 56 5.61 -29.71 13.42
C SER A 56 6.32 -29.33 14.72
N SER A 57 5.60 -28.63 15.60
CA SER A 57 5.97 -28.58 17.01
C SER A 57 5.71 -29.96 17.61
N ILE A 58 6.80 -30.65 17.97
CA ILE A 58 6.76 -31.75 18.92
C ILE A 58 6.08 -31.22 20.19
N SER A 59 4.96 -31.82 20.56
CA SER A 59 4.22 -31.50 21.78
C SER A 59 5.10 -31.75 23.00
N VAL A 60 5.59 -30.67 23.64
CA VAL A 60 6.27 -30.71 24.93
C VAL A 60 5.26 -30.38 26.03
N ASP A 61 4.14 -31.10 26.07
CA ASP A 61 3.20 -31.07 27.19
C ASP A 61 3.28 -32.44 27.88
N GLN A 62 4.09 -32.48 28.96
CA GLN A 62 4.25 -33.51 30.00
C GLN A 62 5.71 -33.86 30.36
N LEU A 63 6.60 -32.87 30.49
CA LEU A 63 7.76 -33.02 31.37
C LEU A 63 7.33 -32.67 32.79
N SER A 64 6.97 -33.67 33.60
CA SER A 64 6.60 -33.50 35.01
C SER A 64 7.73 -32.82 35.78
N VAL A 65 7.42 -31.75 36.52
CA VAL A 65 8.33 -31.00 37.42
C VAL A 65 9.13 -31.92 38.34
N ASP A 66 8.58 -33.08 38.69
CA ASP A 66 9.18 -34.11 39.52
C ASP A 66 10.52 -34.66 38.99
N GLN A 67 10.75 -34.65 37.67
CA GLN A 67 12.00 -35.18 37.07
C GLN A 67 13.23 -34.29 37.29
N PHE A 68 13.03 -33.03 37.70
CA PHE A 68 14.10 -32.05 37.93
C PHE A 68 14.21 -31.60 39.39
N SER A 69 13.63 -32.37 40.30
CA SER A 69 13.66 -32.12 41.73
C SER A 69 14.88 -32.76 42.39
N CYS A 70 15.47 -32.06 43.35
CA CYS A 70 16.59 -32.54 44.13
C CYS A 70 16.12 -33.58 45.14
N PRO A 71 16.67 -34.81 45.15
CA PRO A 71 16.26 -35.86 46.07
C PRO A 71 16.53 -35.58 47.56
N VAL A 72 17.37 -34.59 47.87
CA VAL A 72 17.76 -34.23 49.24
C VAL A 72 16.84 -33.17 49.82
N CYS A 73 16.61 -32.06 49.10
CA CYS A 73 15.75 -30.98 49.58
C CYS A 73 14.32 -31.04 49.02
N LEU A 74 14.04 -31.96 48.10
CA LEU A 74 12.76 -32.16 47.40
C LEU A 74 12.27 -30.95 46.57
N ASP A 75 13.05 -29.87 46.53
CA ASP A 75 12.84 -28.71 45.65
C ASP A 75 13.47 -28.90 44.27
N LEU A 76 12.99 -28.15 43.28
CA LEU A 76 13.63 -27.97 41.98
C LEU A 76 15.11 -27.61 42.11
N LEU A 77 15.96 -28.25 41.30
CA LEU A 77 17.42 -28.17 41.42
C LEU A 77 17.95 -26.71 41.39
N LYS A 78 18.55 -26.26 42.50
CA LYS A 78 19.28 -24.99 42.63
C LYS A 78 20.77 -25.26 42.43
N ASP A 79 21.35 -24.66 41.40
CA ASP A 79 22.73 -24.90 40.97
C ASP A 79 23.01 -26.41 40.79
N PRO A 80 22.35 -27.07 39.82
CA PRO A 80 22.45 -28.51 39.64
C PRO A 80 23.89 -28.95 39.40
N VAL A 81 24.29 -30.01 40.10
CA VAL A 81 25.55 -30.73 39.89
C VAL A 81 25.24 -32.22 39.73
N ALA A 82 26.06 -32.93 38.95
CA ALA A 82 25.92 -34.37 38.77
C ALA A 82 27.10 -35.09 39.41
N THR A 83 26.83 -36.11 40.22
CA THR A 83 27.85 -37.01 40.75
C THR A 83 28.39 -37.92 39.63
N PRO A 84 29.56 -38.58 39.80
CA PRO A 84 30.11 -39.49 38.78
C PRO A 84 29.17 -40.63 38.39
N CYS A 85 28.27 -41.05 39.29
CA CYS A 85 27.23 -42.04 39.03
C CYS A 85 26.02 -41.50 38.24
N GLY A 86 26.04 -40.23 37.81
CA GLY A 86 25.00 -39.60 36.98
C GLY A 86 23.81 -38.99 37.73
N HIS A 87 23.77 -39.09 39.06
CA HIS A 87 22.68 -38.54 39.87
C HIS A 87 22.85 -37.03 40.09
N SER A 88 21.75 -36.28 40.05
CA SER A 88 21.77 -34.81 40.08
C SER A 88 21.19 -34.24 41.37
N TYR A 89 21.89 -33.25 41.93
CA TYR A 89 21.54 -32.62 43.20
C TYR A 89 21.79 -31.12 43.15
N CYS A 90 21.19 -30.36 44.07
CA CYS A 90 21.62 -29.00 44.34
C CYS A 90 23.06 -29.04 44.85
N LYS A 91 23.93 -28.14 44.36
CA LYS A 91 25.35 -28.09 44.77
C LYS A 91 25.52 -28.03 46.29
N VAL A 92 24.69 -27.26 46.98
CA VAL A 92 24.74 -27.12 48.44
C VAL A 92 24.31 -28.42 49.14
N CYS A 93 23.27 -29.10 48.62
CA CYS A 93 22.72 -30.29 49.27
C CYS A 93 23.69 -31.47 49.23
N ILE A 94 24.31 -31.75 48.09
CA ILE A 94 25.27 -32.87 48.00
C ILE A 94 26.57 -32.58 48.76
N ASN A 95 27.03 -31.31 48.77
CA ASN A 95 28.19 -30.95 49.59
C ASN A 95 27.86 -31.08 51.07
N GLY A 96 26.68 -30.63 51.53
CA GLY A 96 26.26 -30.82 52.92
C GLY A 96 26.20 -32.29 53.34
N CYS A 97 25.80 -33.21 52.45
CA CYS A 97 25.88 -34.66 52.70
C CYS A 97 27.34 -35.13 52.85
N TRP A 98 28.23 -34.71 51.96
CA TRP A 98 29.64 -35.13 51.97
C TRP A 98 30.48 -34.48 53.07
N ASP A 99 30.18 -33.26 53.47
CA ASP A 99 30.85 -32.55 54.57
C ASP A 99 30.66 -33.27 55.91
N GLN A 100 29.54 -33.99 56.08
CA GLN A 100 29.29 -34.86 57.24
C GLN A 100 30.09 -36.18 57.19
N GLU A 101 30.50 -36.61 55.99
CA GLU A 101 31.25 -37.84 55.73
C GLU A 101 32.78 -37.61 55.63
N ASP A 102 33.25 -36.36 55.66
CA ASP A 102 34.67 -35.98 55.56
C ASP A 102 35.54 -36.71 56.62
N LEU A 103 34.99 -36.97 57.82
CA LEU A 103 35.68 -37.71 58.90
C LEU A 103 35.94 -39.19 58.58
N LYS A 104 35.16 -39.78 57.66
CA LYS A 104 35.29 -41.19 57.23
C LYS A 104 36.15 -41.36 55.98
N GLY A 105 36.42 -40.27 55.25
CA GLY A 105 37.24 -40.27 54.03
C GLY A 105 36.63 -41.01 52.83
N VAL A 106 35.39 -41.48 52.93
CA VAL A 106 34.63 -42.20 51.89
C VAL A 106 33.30 -41.48 51.68
N TYR A 107 33.04 -41.04 50.45
CA TYR A 107 31.87 -40.23 50.11
C TYR A 107 30.85 -41.05 49.35
N SER A 108 29.59 -41.02 49.74
CA SER A 108 28.55 -41.85 49.10
C SER A 108 27.50 -41.01 48.36
N CYS A 109 26.93 -41.57 47.29
CA CYS A 109 25.78 -40.99 46.60
C CYS A 109 24.49 -41.26 47.41
N PRO A 110 23.70 -40.24 47.79
CA PRO A 110 22.47 -40.45 48.57
C PRO A 110 21.42 -41.36 47.91
N GLN A 111 21.37 -41.40 46.58
CA GLN A 111 20.38 -42.21 45.84
C GLN A 111 20.81 -43.65 45.62
N CYS A 112 22.01 -43.89 45.09
CA CYS A 112 22.47 -45.24 44.71
C CYS A 112 23.51 -45.85 45.65
N ARG A 113 23.99 -45.09 46.64
CA ARG A 113 25.02 -45.48 47.63
C ARG A 113 26.39 -45.86 47.04
N GLU A 114 26.64 -45.52 45.79
CA GLU A 114 27.96 -45.65 45.19
C GLU A 114 28.98 -44.78 45.94
N THR A 115 30.17 -45.32 46.20
CA THR A 115 31.20 -44.68 47.02
C THR A 115 32.33 -44.13 46.18
N PHE A 116 32.91 -43.01 46.61
CA PHE A 116 33.96 -42.29 45.89
C PHE A 116 35.13 -41.97 46.84
N THR A 117 36.35 -42.28 46.39
CA THR A 117 37.61 -41.92 47.06
C THR A 117 38.67 -41.62 45.99
N PRO A 118 39.22 -40.39 45.89
CA PRO A 118 38.99 -39.20 46.74
C PRO A 118 37.66 -38.49 46.46
N ARG A 119 37.34 -37.44 47.23
CA ARG A 119 36.11 -36.63 47.07
C ARG A 119 35.95 -36.12 45.64
N PRO A 120 34.83 -36.39 44.94
CA PRO A 120 34.61 -35.90 43.59
C PRO A 120 34.53 -34.38 43.53
N VAL A 121 35.18 -33.78 42.53
CA VAL A 121 35.05 -32.35 42.23
C VAL A 121 33.82 -32.12 41.37
N LEU A 122 32.77 -31.54 41.96
CA LEU A 122 31.51 -31.28 41.26
C LEU A 122 31.52 -29.91 40.58
N ARG A 123 31.21 -29.89 39.28
CA ARG A 123 30.98 -28.66 38.49
C ARG A 123 29.48 -28.49 38.21
N ARG A 124 29.05 -27.23 38.09
CA ARG A 124 27.67 -26.89 37.72
C ARG A 124 27.34 -27.52 36.36
N ASN A 125 26.22 -28.22 36.29
CA ASN A 125 25.65 -28.70 35.04
C ASN A 125 24.84 -27.56 34.40
N ASN A 126 25.45 -26.88 33.41
CA ASN A 126 24.83 -25.72 32.75
C ASN A 126 23.56 -26.09 31.96
N MET A 127 23.50 -27.30 31.40
CA MET A 127 22.33 -27.79 30.67
C MET A 127 21.14 -27.99 31.60
N LEU A 128 21.33 -28.68 32.73
CA LEU A 128 20.27 -28.86 33.73
C LEU A 128 19.82 -27.51 34.31
N ALA A 129 20.77 -26.59 34.55
CA ALA A 129 20.44 -25.25 35.02
C ALA A 129 19.58 -24.50 34.00
N GLU A 130 19.89 -24.56 32.71
CA GLU A 130 19.10 -23.90 31.67
C GLU A 130 17.69 -24.50 31.54
N VAL A 131 17.57 -25.82 31.60
CA VAL A 131 16.27 -26.51 31.55
C VAL A 131 15.40 -26.15 32.76
N VAL A 132 15.97 -26.17 33.97
CA VAL A 132 15.29 -25.76 35.21
C VAL A 132 14.86 -24.30 35.16
N GLU A 133 15.69 -23.40 34.64
CA GLU A 133 15.34 -21.98 34.50
C GLU A 133 14.25 -21.75 33.44
N LYS A 134 14.24 -22.52 32.36
CA LYS A 134 13.14 -22.50 31.37
C LYS A 134 11.83 -23.00 31.99
N LEU A 135 11.86 -24.07 32.79
CA LEU A 135 10.68 -24.56 33.51
C LEU A 135 10.14 -23.52 34.48
N LYS A 136 11.00 -22.86 35.27
CA LYS A 136 10.59 -21.75 36.15
C LYS A 136 9.94 -20.60 35.39
N LYS A 137 10.46 -20.24 34.21
CA LYS A 137 9.89 -19.18 33.38
C LYS A 137 8.53 -19.57 32.79
N THR A 138 8.35 -20.83 32.41
CA THR A 138 7.04 -21.34 31.96
C THR A 138 6.03 -21.35 33.11
N GLU A 139 6.45 -21.67 34.33
CA GLU A 139 5.61 -21.66 35.54
C GLU A 139 5.30 -20.24 36.06
N LEU A 140 6.24 -19.30 35.89
CA LEU A 140 6.04 -17.85 36.16
C LEU A 140 5.12 -17.18 35.13
N HIS A 141 5.09 -17.65 33.89
CA HIS A 141 4.07 -17.25 32.91
C HIS A 141 2.69 -17.86 33.19
N ALA A 142 2.61 -18.98 33.90
CA ALA A 142 1.36 -19.57 34.37
C ALA A 142 0.85 -18.95 35.70
N THR A 143 1.69 -18.23 36.46
CA THR A 143 1.34 -17.64 37.77
C THR A 143 1.17 -16.11 37.77
N SER A 144 0.99 -15.49 36.60
CA SER A 144 0.40 -14.15 36.54
C SER A 144 -1.09 -14.22 36.88
N THR A 145 -1.39 -14.13 38.17
CA THR A 145 -2.73 -14.01 38.77
C THR A 145 -3.54 -12.80 38.26
N ALA A 146 -2.98 -11.98 37.36
CA ALA A 146 -3.65 -10.88 36.69
C ALA A 146 -4.58 -11.31 35.53
N HIS A 147 -4.47 -12.53 35.01
CA HIS A 147 -5.30 -13.00 33.88
C HIS A 147 -6.51 -13.86 34.28
N CYS A 148 -6.71 -14.12 35.58
CA CYS A 148 -7.80 -14.98 36.05
C CYS A 148 -9.11 -14.22 36.32
N TYR A 149 -9.08 -12.89 36.43
CA TYR A 149 -10.24 -12.06 36.76
C TYR A 149 -10.88 -11.46 35.52
N SER A 150 -12.21 -11.27 35.54
CA SER A 150 -12.94 -10.62 34.44
C SER A 150 -12.54 -9.14 34.30
N GLY A 151 -12.11 -8.74 33.10
CA GLY A 151 -11.92 -7.34 32.71
C GLY A 151 -13.11 -6.78 31.91
N PRO A 152 -13.07 -5.50 31.49
CA PRO A 152 -14.10 -4.91 30.65
C PRO A 152 -14.28 -5.68 29.33
N GLY A 153 -15.49 -6.17 29.08
CA GLY A 153 -15.83 -6.98 27.91
C GLY A 153 -15.63 -8.49 28.07
N ASP A 154 -15.08 -8.96 29.20
CA ASP A 154 -15.03 -10.38 29.51
C ASP A 154 -16.37 -10.88 30.06
N VAL A 155 -16.70 -12.14 29.74
CA VAL A 155 -17.84 -12.85 30.33
C VAL A 155 -17.46 -13.31 31.74
N GLU A 156 -18.28 -13.03 32.74
CA GLU A 156 -18.02 -13.40 34.13
C GLU A 156 -18.45 -14.84 34.43
N CYS A 157 -17.77 -15.49 35.37
CA CYS A 157 -18.20 -16.78 35.88
C CYS A 157 -19.37 -16.64 36.88
N ASP A 158 -20.46 -17.36 36.64
CA ASP A 158 -21.67 -17.26 37.45
C ASP A 158 -21.48 -17.82 38.87
N PHE A 159 -20.59 -18.80 39.03
CA PHE A 159 -20.40 -19.55 40.29
C PHE A 159 -19.34 -18.96 41.22
N CYS A 160 -18.46 -18.07 40.74
CA CYS A 160 -17.48 -17.43 41.61
C CYS A 160 -18.17 -16.61 42.70
N THR A 161 -17.74 -16.79 43.94
CA THR A 161 -18.14 -15.96 45.08
C THR A 161 -17.14 -14.81 45.25
N GLY A 162 -17.63 -13.57 45.40
CA GLY A 162 -16.78 -12.38 45.49
C GLY A 162 -16.34 -11.85 44.12
N ARG A 163 -15.04 -11.59 43.93
CA ARG A 163 -14.50 -11.08 42.66
C ARG A 163 -14.65 -12.15 41.58
N LYS A 164 -15.34 -11.82 40.50
CA LYS A 164 -15.64 -12.76 39.42
C LYS A 164 -14.40 -13.06 38.58
N HIS A 165 -14.25 -14.33 38.23
CA HIS A 165 -13.23 -14.79 37.30
C HIS A 165 -13.76 -14.74 35.87
N LYS A 166 -12.85 -14.58 34.91
CA LYS A 166 -13.20 -14.69 33.49
C LYS A 166 -13.72 -16.09 33.18
N ALA A 167 -14.91 -16.16 32.58
CA ALA A 167 -15.44 -17.40 32.07
C ALA A 167 -14.69 -17.82 30.80
N VAL A 168 -14.37 -19.11 30.72
CA VAL A 168 -13.71 -19.72 29.56
C VAL A 168 -14.70 -20.46 28.67
N LYS A 169 -15.79 -20.98 29.26
CA LYS A 169 -16.86 -21.68 28.55
C LYS A 169 -18.21 -21.37 29.16
N SER A 170 -19.24 -21.38 28.33
CA SER A 170 -20.65 -21.40 28.76
C SER A 170 -21.26 -22.76 28.49
N CYS A 171 -22.09 -23.25 29.39
CA CYS A 171 -22.82 -24.50 29.25
C CYS A 171 -24.23 -24.22 28.76
N LEU A 172 -24.60 -24.79 27.61
CA LEU A 172 -25.93 -24.61 27.01
C LEU A 172 -27.03 -25.41 27.73
N VAL A 173 -26.65 -26.29 28.68
CA VAL A 173 -27.59 -27.07 29.49
C VAL A 173 -27.79 -26.41 30.86
N CYS A 174 -26.72 -25.98 31.51
CA CYS A 174 -26.79 -25.28 32.79
C CYS A 174 -27.17 -23.80 32.65
N LEU A 175 -27.12 -23.26 31.43
CA LEU A 175 -27.39 -21.85 31.13
C LEU A 175 -26.50 -20.90 31.93
N ALA A 176 -25.25 -21.28 32.11
CA ALA A 176 -24.29 -20.57 32.94
C ALA A 176 -22.87 -20.61 32.35
N SER A 177 -22.07 -19.64 32.75
CA SER A 177 -20.69 -19.39 32.34
C SER A 177 -19.71 -19.74 33.46
N TYR A 178 -18.63 -20.43 33.11
CA TYR A 178 -17.70 -21.06 34.03
C TYR A 178 -16.27 -20.60 33.77
N CYS A 179 -15.56 -20.19 34.82
CA CYS A 179 -14.09 -20.11 34.82
C CYS A 179 -13.50 -21.53 34.82
N GLU A 180 -12.19 -21.67 34.61
CA GLU A 180 -11.52 -22.98 34.56
C GLU A 180 -11.82 -23.86 35.78
N ASP A 181 -11.80 -23.28 36.99
CA ASP A 181 -12.05 -24.04 38.22
C ASP A 181 -13.48 -24.57 38.30
N HIS A 182 -14.47 -23.73 38.01
CA HIS A 182 -15.88 -24.14 38.04
C HIS A 182 -16.28 -24.98 36.83
N LEU A 183 -15.43 -25.05 35.79
CA LEU A 183 -15.65 -25.91 34.63
C LEU A 183 -15.21 -27.37 34.89
N LYS A 184 -14.25 -27.62 35.80
CA LYS A 184 -13.73 -28.96 36.12
C LYS A 184 -14.81 -30.04 36.33
N PRO A 185 -15.92 -29.78 37.05
CA PRO A 185 -17.00 -30.76 37.21
C PRO A 185 -17.62 -31.23 35.89
N HIS A 186 -17.64 -30.39 34.84
CA HIS A 186 -18.16 -30.77 33.53
C HIS A 186 -17.32 -31.85 32.84
N PHE A 187 -16.03 -31.93 33.16
CA PHE A 187 -15.14 -32.96 32.62
C PHE A 187 -15.00 -34.18 33.53
N GLN A 188 -15.09 -33.97 34.84
CA GLN A 188 -14.80 -35.01 35.83
C GLN A 188 -16.05 -35.80 36.20
N SER A 189 -17.21 -35.15 36.32
CA SER A 189 -18.46 -35.81 36.72
C SER A 189 -19.14 -36.49 35.54
N PRO A 190 -19.47 -37.80 35.62
CA PRO A 190 -20.24 -38.49 34.58
C PRO A 190 -21.59 -37.82 34.27
N ALA A 191 -22.21 -37.16 35.25
CA ALA A 191 -23.49 -36.46 35.07
C ALA A 191 -23.37 -35.26 34.13
N PHE A 192 -22.24 -34.56 34.13
CA PHE A 192 -22.04 -33.32 33.38
C PHE A 192 -21.23 -33.49 32.09
N LYS A 193 -20.58 -34.65 31.88
CA LYS A 193 -19.79 -34.95 30.67
C LYS A 193 -20.56 -34.81 29.35
N LYS A 194 -21.89 -34.94 29.39
CA LYS A 194 -22.75 -34.82 28.20
C LYS A 194 -23.20 -33.38 27.92
N HIS A 195 -22.90 -32.44 28.81
CA HIS A 195 -23.29 -31.05 28.62
C HIS A 195 -22.50 -30.41 27.47
N LYS A 196 -23.21 -29.70 26.59
CA LYS A 196 -22.61 -28.99 25.46
C LYS A 196 -22.01 -27.67 25.94
N LEU A 197 -20.69 -27.59 25.94
CA LEU A 197 -19.91 -26.41 26.27
C LEU A 197 -19.57 -25.63 25.00
N VAL A 198 -19.76 -24.32 25.03
CA VAL A 198 -19.38 -23.37 23.96
C VAL A 198 -18.44 -22.31 24.50
N GLU A 199 -17.83 -21.54 23.62
CA GLU A 199 -17.06 -20.35 24.03
C GLU A 199 -17.93 -19.43 24.91
N ALA A 200 -17.29 -18.82 25.93
CA ALA A 200 -17.99 -17.97 26.87
C ALA A 200 -18.74 -16.86 26.13
N CYS A 201 -20.04 -16.73 26.41
CA CYS A 201 -20.92 -15.81 25.71
C CYS A 201 -21.68 -14.95 26.72
N ALA A 202 -21.54 -13.63 26.61
CA ALA A 202 -22.20 -12.66 27.50
C ALA A 202 -23.73 -12.74 27.36
N GLU A 203 -24.20 -12.88 26.13
CA GLU A 203 -25.62 -12.91 25.77
C GLU A 203 -26.19 -14.35 25.77
N LEU A 204 -25.77 -15.18 26.72
CA LEU A 204 -26.22 -16.58 26.78
C LEU A 204 -27.74 -16.68 26.91
N GLN A 205 -28.36 -15.75 27.65
CA GLN A 205 -29.82 -15.69 27.83
C GLN A 205 -30.57 -15.33 26.55
N GLU A 206 -29.97 -14.55 25.65
CA GLU A 206 -30.59 -14.21 24.35
C GLU A 206 -30.67 -15.41 23.41
N LYS A 207 -29.92 -16.49 23.71
CA LYS A 207 -29.96 -17.75 22.95
C LYS A 207 -31.01 -18.71 23.47
N ILE A 208 -31.76 -18.34 24.50
CA ILE A 208 -32.78 -19.17 25.13
C ILE A 208 -34.15 -18.61 24.82
N CYS A 209 -35.06 -19.51 24.42
CA CYS A 209 -36.45 -19.17 24.18
C CYS A 209 -37.11 -18.77 25.49
N SER A 210 -37.62 -17.55 25.55
CA SER A 210 -38.28 -16.97 26.73
C SER A 210 -39.56 -17.70 27.16
N GLN A 211 -40.20 -18.46 26.27
CA GLN A 211 -41.43 -19.20 26.57
C GLN A 211 -41.17 -20.62 27.07
N HIS A 212 -40.06 -21.24 26.65
CA HIS A 212 -39.84 -22.68 26.77
C HIS A 212 -38.58 -23.07 27.53
N ASP A 213 -37.71 -22.10 27.84
CA ASP A 213 -36.39 -22.33 28.44
C ASP A 213 -35.59 -23.39 27.66
N LYS A 214 -35.65 -23.30 26.33
CA LYS A 214 -34.92 -24.15 25.37
C LYS A 214 -34.10 -23.30 24.43
N LEU A 215 -32.96 -23.83 24.00
CA LEU A 215 -32.07 -23.16 23.06
C LEU A 215 -32.77 -22.85 21.73
N ILE A 216 -32.61 -21.63 21.22
CA ILE A 216 -33.09 -21.23 19.90
C ILE A 216 -32.09 -21.70 18.82
N GLU A 217 -32.33 -22.86 18.24
CA GLU A 217 -31.48 -23.43 17.18
C GLU A 217 -32.16 -23.43 15.81
N ILE A 218 -33.42 -22.96 15.72
CA ILE A 218 -34.23 -22.96 14.50
C ILE A 218 -34.53 -21.50 14.09
N PHE A 219 -34.46 -21.22 12.79
CA PHE A 219 -34.87 -19.97 12.19
C PHE A 219 -36.16 -20.18 11.41
N CYS A 220 -37.20 -19.40 11.72
CA CYS A 220 -38.43 -19.36 10.95
C CYS A 220 -38.29 -18.32 9.85
N ARG A 221 -38.29 -18.76 8.57
CA ARG A 221 -38.20 -17.86 7.41
C ARG A 221 -39.47 -17.05 7.20
N THR A 222 -40.62 -17.65 7.51
CA THR A 222 -41.93 -17.00 7.40
C THR A 222 -42.02 -15.76 8.29
N ASP A 223 -41.60 -15.88 9.56
CA ASP A 223 -41.69 -14.79 10.55
C ASP A 223 -40.37 -14.05 10.77
N GLN A 224 -39.28 -14.51 10.14
CA GLN A 224 -37.92 -14.00 10.29
C GLN A 224 -37.46 -13.93 11.75
N SER A 225 -37.68 -15.02 12.50
CA SER A 225 -37.43 -15.08 13.94
C SER A 225 -36.64 -16.34 14.35
N PHE A 226 -35.94 -16.25 15.48
CA PHE A 226 -35.22 -17.37 16.08
C PHE A 226 -36.10 -18.06 17.12
N ILE A 227 -36.30 -19.36 16.95
CA ILE A 227 -37.25 -20.14 17.75
C ILE A 227 -36.60 -21.43 18.27
N CYS A 228 -37.18 -22.01 19.33
CA CYS A 228 -36.80 -23.34 19.80
C CYS A 228 -37.66 -24.43 19.15
N TYR A 229 -37.34 -25.70 19.41
CA TYR A 229 -38.08 -26.83 18.82
C TYR A 229 -39.54 -26.90 19.28
N LEU A 230 -39.88 -26.42 20.49
CA LEU A 230 -41.27 -26.41 20.98
C LEU A 230 -42.10 -25.36 20.23
N CYS A 231 -41.59 -24.13 20.10
CA CYS A 231 -42.19 -23.09 19.26
C CYS A 231 -42.45 -23.58 17.82
N SER A 232 -41.54 -24.37 17.25
CA SER A 232 -41.70 -24.93 15.91
C SER A 232 -42.86 -25.93 15.79
N MET A 233 -43.22 -26.60 16.89
CA MET A 233 -44.30 -27.58 16.94
C MET A 233 -45.64 -26.96 17.31
N ASP A 234 -45.61 -25.82 17.99
CA ASP A 234 -46.79 -25.08 18.47
C ASP A 234 -47.07 -23.85 17.59
N ASP A 235 -46.64 -22.66 17.99
CA ASP A 235 -46.99 -21.38 17.37
C ASP A 235 -46.54 -21.23 15.90
N HIS A 236 -45.43 -21.88 15.52
CA HIS A 236 -44.88 -21.83 14.17
C HIS A 236 -45.17 -23.13 13.38
N ARG A 237 -46.20 -23.88 13.78
CA ARG A 237 -46.56 -25.13 13.11
C ARG A 237 -46.97 -24.88 11.65
N GLY A 238 -46.20 -25.47 10.74
CA GLY A 238 -46.43 -25.36 9.29
C GLY A 238 -45.73 -24.16 8.64
N HIS A 239 -44.95 -23.37 9.38
CA HIS A 239 -44.10 -22.34 8.80
C HIS A 239 -42.84 -22.95 8.16
N ASP A 240 -42.24 -22.20 7.24
CA ASP A 240 -40.93 -22.58 6.68
C ASP A 240 -39.86 -22.35 7.76
N THR A 241 -39.35 -23.45 8.29
CA THR A 241 -38.41 -23.46 9.41
C THR A 241 -37.17 -24.27 9.03
N VAL A 242 -36.01 -23.73 9.35
CA VAL A 242 -34.72 -24.35 9.03
C VAL A 242 -33.78 -24.21 10.23
N SER A 243 -32.77 -25.07 10.35
CA SER A 243 -31.77 -24.89 11.40
C SER A 243 -31.01 -23.58 11.19
N THR A 244 -30.72 -22.84 12.27
CA THR A 244 -29.89 -21.62 12.23
C THR A 244 -28.56 -21.82 11.50
N LYS A 245 -27.95 -23.01 11.61
CA LYS A 245 -26.73 -23.36 10.89
C LYS A 245 -26.94 -23.42 9.36
N ALA A 246 -28.05 -23.99 8.91
CA ALA A 246 -28.38 -24.08 7.49
C ALA A 246 -28.68 -22.68 6.92
N GLU A 247 -29.53 -21.90 7.60
CA GLU A 247 -29.86 -20.53 7.17
C GLU A 247 -28.60 -19.66 7.06
N ARG A 248 -27.73 -19.72 8.09
CA ARG A 248 -26.46 -19.01 8.08
C ARG A 248 -25.61 -19.40 6.88
N SER A 249 -25.54 -20.68 6.54
CA SER A 249 -24.76 -21.15 5.40
C SER A 249 -25.29 -20.59 4.07
N GLU A 250 -26.61 -20.55 3.90
CA GLU A 250 -27.23 -19.98 2.70
C GLU A 250 -26.99 -18.47 2.61
N LYS A 251 -27.25 -17.72 3.68
CA LYS A 251 -26.97 -16.27 3.74
C LYS A 251 -25.50 -15.93 3.59
N GLN A 252 -24.60 -16.79 4.07
CA GLN A 252 -23.16 -16.62 3.89
C GLN A 252 -22.76 -16.75 2.41
N ASN A 253 -23.39 -17.66 1.66
CA ASN A 253 -23.14 -17.84 0.23
C ASN A 253 -23.70 -16.65 -0.57
N GLU A 254 -24.94 -16.23 -0.30
CA GLU A 254 -25.54 -15.03 -0.92
C GLU A 254 -24.63 -13.80 -0.72
N LEU A 255 -24.13 -13.61 0.50
CA LEU A 255 -23.23 -12.50 0.83
C LEU A 255 -21.91 -12.58 0.07
N GLN A 256 -21.34 -13.79 -0.08
CA GLN A 256 -20.12 -13.98 -0.86
C GLN A 256 -20.34 -13.66 -2.35
N GLU A 257 -21.47 -14.05 -2.93
CA GLU A 257 -21.80 -13.71 -4.31
C GLU A 257 -21.91 -12.20 -4.53
N GLU A 258 -22.62 -11.49 -3.65
CA GLU A 258 -22.74 -10.03 -3.72
C GLU A 258 -21.40 -9.32 -3.48
N GLN A 259 -20.55 -9.86 -2.60
CA GLN A 259 -19.19 -9.39 -2.39
C GLN A 259 -18.35 -9.53 -3.67
N MET A 260 -18.41 -10.68 -4.35
CA MET A 260 -17.69 -10.91 -5.61
C MET A 260 -18.19 -9.98 -6.73
N LYS A 261 -19.51 -9.81 -6.88
CA LYS A 261 -20.10 -8.86 -7.85
C LYS A 261 -19.63 -7.43 -7.59
N SER A 262 -19.59 -7.02 -6.32
CA SER A 262 -19.14 -5.70 -5.93
C SER A 262 -17.64 -5.49 -6.23
N GLN A 263 -16.80 -6.48 -5.94
CA GLN A 263 -15.37 -6.45 -6.27
C GLN A 263 -15.15 -6.34 -7.80
N GLN A 264 -15.89 -7.10 -8.60
CA GLN A 264 -15.82 -7.00 -10.06
C GLN A 264 -16.20 -5.59 -10.54
N ARG A 265 -17.29 -5.02 -10.03
CA ARG A 265 -17.72 -3.66 -10.39
C ARG A 265 -16.68 -2.61 -10.00
N ILE A 266 -16.02 -2.78 -8.85
CA ILE A 266 -14.92 -1.88 -8.43
C ILE A 266 -13.77 -1.95 -9.44
N GLN A 267 -13.34 -3.16 -9.82
CA GLN A 267 -12.26 -3.37 -10.79
C GLN A 267 -12.58 -2.73 -12.15
N GLU A 268 -13.78 -2.97 -12.68
CA GLU A 268 -14.23 -2.36 -13.96
C GLU A 268 -14.24 -0.83 -13.89
N LYS A 269 -14.64 -0.25 -12.75
CA LYS A 269 -14.65 1.20 -12.57
C LYS A 269 -13.23 1.75 -12.44
N GLN A 270 -12.32 1.04 -11.78
CA GLN A 270 -10.90 1.42 -11.69
C GLN A 270 -10.22 1.44 -13.07
N GLU A 271 -10.50 0.46 -13.92
CA GLU A 271 -10.02 0.42 -15.30
C GLU A 271 -10.53 1.62 -16.11
N LYS A 272 -11.83 1.90 -16.04
CA LYS A 272 -12.44 3.07 -16.70
C LYS A 272 -11.85 4.40 -16.22
N VAL A 273 -11.56 4.52 -14.92
CA VAL A 273 -10.89 5.72 -14.38
C VAL A 273 -9.48 5.86 -14.96
N GLN A 274 -8.74 4.77 -15.11
CA GLN A 274 -7.40 4.81 -15.70
C GLN A 274 -7.44 5.19 -17.20
N GLU A 275 -8.41 4.69 -17.94
CA GLU A 275 -8.65 5.07 -19.34
C GLU A 275 -8.98 6.56 -19.45
N LEU A 276 -9.91 7.06 -18.64
CA LEU A 276 -10.29 8.48 -18.63
C LEU A 276 -9.12 9.39 -18.30
N LYS A 277 -8.27 9.01 -17.33
CA LYS A 277 -7.04 9.76 -17.02
C LYS A 277 -6.14 9.88 -18.25
N GLN A 278 -5.92 8.78 -18.97
CA GLN A 278 -5.11 8.79 -20.20
C GLN A 278 -5.72 9.65 -21.30
N THR A 279 -7.05 9.63 -21.44
CA THR A 279 -7.76 10.48 -22.39
C THR A 279 -7.59 11.96 -22.03
N VAL A 280 -7.74 12.33 -20.76
CA VAL A 280 -7.53 13.71 -20.29
C VAL A 280 -6.11 14.18 -20.58
N ASP A 281 -5.10 13.36 -20.28
CA ASP A 281 -3.70 13.70 -20.55
C ASP A 281 -3.45 13.86 -22.05
N THR A 282 -4.02 12.98 -22.87
CA THR A 282 -3.93 13.07 -24.34
C THR A 282 -4.57 14.36 -24.85
N ILE A 283 -5.76 14.73 -24.35
CA ILE A 283 -6.43 15.99 -24.72
C ILE A 283 -5.53 17.18 -24.36
N LYS A 284 -5.00 17.24 -23.14
CA LYS A 284 -4.09 18.32 -22.71
C LYS A 284 -2.88 18.43 -23.63
N MET A 285 -2.21 17.32 -23.94
CA MET A 285 -1.05 17.31 -24.83
C MET A 285 -1.41 17.76 -26.25
N CYS A 286 -2.51 17.27 -26.82
CA CYS A 286 -2.96 17.67 -28.14
C CYS A 286 -3.35 19.15 -28.21
N SER A 287 -4.05 19.66 -27.19
CA SER A 287 -4.40 21.07 -27.09
C SER A 287 -3.15 21.95 -27.02
N GLN A 288 -2.16 21.60 -26.19
CA GLN A 288 -0.92 22.36 -26.11
C GLN A 288 -0.15 22.33 -27.44
N ALA A 289 -0.01 21.16 -28.07
CA ALA A 289 0.67 21.05 -29.35
C ALA A 289 0.00 21.90 -30.46
N ALA A 290 -1.33 22.02 -30.44
CA ALA A 290 -2.05 22.87 -31.38
C ALA A 290 -1.82 24.37 -31.11
N VAL A 291 -1.70 24.77 -29.84
CA VAL A 291 -1.32 26.15 -29.45
C VAL A 291 0.10 26.44 -29.92
N ASP A 292 1.07 25.57 -29.60
CA ASP A 292 2.47 25.76 -29.95
C ASP A 292 2.68 25.87 -31.47
N GLU A 293 2.01 25.03 -32.26
CA GLU A 293 2.06 25.09 -33.72
C GLU A 293 1.44 26.39 -34.25
N SER A 294 0.33 26.84 -33.66
CA SER A 294 -0.31 28.10 -34.05
C SER A 294 0.61 29.29 -33.75
N GLU A 295 1.20 29.34 -32.55
CA GLU A 295 2.14 30.39 -32.15
C GLU A 295 3.37 30.43 -33.07
N LYS A 296 3.89 29.27 -33.47
CA LYS A 296 4.98 29.16 -34.42
C LYS A 296 4.61 29.76 -35.77
N ILE A 297 3.45 29.40 -36.33
CA ILE A 297 2.97 29.94 -37.62
C ILE A 297 2.82 31.46 -37.55
N PHE A 298 2.21 31.98 -36.48
CA PHE A 298 2.06 33.43 -36.31
C PHE A 298 3.41 34.14 -36.14
N THR A 299 4.36 33.54 -35.42
CA THR A 299 5.71 34.10 -35.25
C THR A 299 6.47 34.18 -36.59
N GLU A 300 6.38 33.15 -37.42
CA GLU A 300 6.97 33.14 -38.76
C GLU A 300 6.32 34.21 -39.66
N MET A 301 4.99 34.36 -39.59
CA MET A 301 4.26 35.37 -40.35
C MET A 301 4.64 36.80 -39.91
N ILE A 302 4.70 37.08 -38.61
CA ILE A 302 5.13 38.37 -38.06
C ILE A 302 6.55 38.70 -38.56
N SER A 303 7.48 37.76 -38.45
CA SER A 303 8.87 37.94 -38.88
C SER A 303 8.98 38.26 -40.38
N SER A 304 8.19 37.57 -41.22
CA SER A 304 8.11 37.83 -42.66
C SER A 304 7.56 39.23 -42.97
N MET A 305 6.48 39.62 -42.27
CA MET A 305 5.89 40.94 -42.43
C MET A 305 6.84 42.06 -41.99
N GLU A 306 7.57 41.89 -40.89
CA GLU A 306 8.56 42.86 -40.41
C GLU A 306 9.74 43.01 -41.37
N LYS A 307 10.21 41.90 -41.95
CA LYS A 307 11.23 41.92 -43.00
C LYS A 307 10.74 42.69 -44.22
N LYS A 308 9.54 42.39 -44.72
CA LYS A 308 8.94 43.12 -45.85
C LYS A 308 8.74 44.60 -45.56
N ARG A 309 8.30 44.95 -44.35
CA ARG A 309 8.20 46.34 -43.89
C ARG A 309 9.55 47.06 -43.98
N SER A 310 10.62 46.40 -43.56
CA SER A 310 11.98 46.96 -43.59
C SER A 310 12.49 47.11 -45.03
N GLU A 311 12.28 46.12 -45.88
CA GLU A 311 12.63 46.18 -47.32
C GLU A 311 11.94 47.37 -48.02
N VAL A 312 10.64 47.55 -47.80
CA VAL A 312 9.89 48.68 -48.37
C VAL A 312 10.40 50.02 -47.85
N LYS A 313 10.71 50.12 -46.55
CA LYS A 313 11.28 51.34 -45.96
C LYS A 313 12.60 51.72 -46.62
N GLU A 314 13.52 50.77 -46.80
CA GLU A 314 14.81 51.02 -47.43
C GLU A 314 14.67 51.40 -48.91
N LEU A 315 13.75 50.79 -49.65
CA LEU A 315 13.44 51.18 -51.03
C LEU A 315 12.96 52.63 -51.12
N ILE A 316 12.04 53.05 -50.23
CA ILE A 316 11.55 54.43 -50.19
C ILE A 316 12.71 55.39 -49.91
N ARG A 317 13.59 55.08 -48.95
CA ARG A 317 14.76 55.93 -48.62
C ARG A 317 15.78 56.00 -49.74
N ALA A 318 16.02 54.89 -50.44
CA ALA A 318 16.92 54.86 -51.59
C ALA A 318 16.37 55.71 -52.75
N GLN A 319 15.07 55.61 -53.02
CA GLN A 319 14.39 56.40 -54.05
C GLN A 319 14.41 57.90 -53.69
N GLU A 320 14.06 58.26 -52.45
CA GLU A 320 14.16 59.63 -51.93
C GLU A 320 15.56 60.21 -52.14
N LYS A 321 16.61 59.46 -51.77
CA LYS A 321 18.00 59.91 -51.94
C LYS A 321 18.40 60.08 -53.40
N ALA A 322 17.98 59.18 -54.29
CA ALA A 322 18.27 59.26 -55.71
C ALA A 322 17.58 60.47 -56.36
N ASP A 323 16.33 60.74 -55.98
CA ASP A 323 15.55 61.87 -56.47
C ASP A 323 16.12 63.21 -55.96
N LEU A 324 16.49 63.29 -54.68
CA LEU A 324 17.18 64.45 -54.12
C LEU A 324 18.52 64.72 -54.84
N SER A 325 19.34 63.68 -55.05
CA SER A 325 20.63 63.82 -55.76
C SER A 325 20.46 64.27 -57.22
N ARG A 326 19.35 63.89 -57.88
CA ARG A 326 19.01 64.35 -59.22
C ARG A 326 18.56 65.81 -59.20
N ALA A 327 17.71 66.20 -58.25
CA ALA A 327 17.26 67.58 -58.08
C ALA A 327 18.43 68.52 -57.77
N GLU A 328 19.35 68.12 -56.89
CA GLU A 328 20.56 68.88 -56.54
C GLU A 328 21.48 69.12 -57.75
N ARG A 329 21.63 68.13 -58.63
CA ARG A 329 22.42 68.30 -59.87
C ARG A 329 21.79 69.32 -60.82
N LEU A 330 20.47 69.24 -61.01
CA LEU A 330 19.75 70.20 -61.84
C LEU A 330 19.83 71.61 -61.25
N LEU A 331 19.69 71.73 -59.93
CA LEU A 331 19.82 73.00 -59.21
C LEU A 331 21.20 73.61 -59.44
N LYS A 332 22.29 72.84 -59.26
CA LYS A 332 23.66 73.31 -59.54
C LYS A 332 23.87 73.72 -60.99
N GLN A 333 23.30 72.98 -61.94
CA GLN A 333 23.38 73.33 -63.35
C GLN A 333 22.71 74.68 -63.63
N LEU A 334 21.50 74.88 -63.11
CA LEU A 334 20.78 76.16 -63.25
C LEU A 334 21.51 77.32 -62.57
N GLU A 335 22.08 77.09 -61.38
CA GLU A 335 22.90 78.11 -60.69
C GLU A 335 24.12 78.52 -61.54
N GLN A 336 24.79 77.56 -62.17
CA GLN A 336 25.91 77.82 -63.06
C GLN A 336 25.48 78.58 -64.33
N GLU A 337 24.38 78.17 -64.96
CA GLU A 337 23.82 78.87 -66.14
C GLU A 337 23.44 80.32 -65.80
N ILE A 338 22.83 80.55 -64.64
CA ILE A 338 22.52 81.89 -64.14
C ILE A 338 23.81 82.70 -63.93
N ALA A 339 24.86 82.11 -63.35
CA ALA A 339 26.14 82.78 -63.14
C ALA A 339 26.80 83.16 -64.47
N ASP A 340 26.77 82.27 -65.46
CA ASP A 340 27.30 82.51 -66.80
C ASP A 340 26.53 83.60 -67.55
N LEU A 341 25.19 83.58 -67.47
CA LEU A 341 24.35 84.64 -68.03
C LEU A 341 24.62 85.99 -67.37
N LYS A 342 24.76 86.04 -66.04
CA LYS A 342 25.14 87.26 -65.31
C LYS A 342 26.49 87.80 -65.78
N ARG A 343 27.49 86.93 -65.96
CA ARG A 343 28.81 87.30 -66.48
C ARG A 343 28.72 87.87 -67.90
N ARG A 344 28.02 87.20 -68.81
CA ARG A 344 27.81 87.71 -70.18
C ARG A 344 27.11 89.06 -70.20
N LEU A 345 26.11 89.25 -69.32
CA LEU A 345 25.44 90.53 -69.18
C LEU A 345 26.42 91.63 -68.78
N THR A 346 27.31 91.37 -67.82
CA THR A 346 28.36 92.34 -67.42
C THR A 346 29.38 92.61 -68.53
N GLU A 347 29.76 91.61 -69.32
CA GLU A 347 30.67 91.77 -70.46
C GLU A 347 30.03 92.62 -71.57
N LEU A 348 28.76 92.36 -71.90
CA LEU A 348 27.99 93.16 -72.86
C LEU A 348 27.78 94.60 -72.38
N ASP A 349 27.50 94.80 -71.09
CA ASP A 349 27.40 96.13 -70.49
C ASP A 349 28.72 96.89 -70.61
N GLN A 350 29.85 96.27 -70.26
CA GLN A 350 31.18 96.86 -70.46
C GLN A 350 31.45 97.20 -71.94
N LEU A 351 31.11 96.29 -72.86
CA LEU A 351 31.28 96.50 -74.29
C LEU A 351 30.47 97.72 -74.79
N SER A 352 29.25 97.90 -74.29
CA SER A 352 28.39 99.02 -74.64
C SER A 352 28.94 100.39 -74.21
N HIS A 353 29.81 100.42 -73.19
CA HIS A 353 30.46 101.62 -72.68
C HIS A 353 31.87 101.86 -73.26
N THR A 354 32.35 101.03 -74.19
CA THR A 354 33.68 101.27 -74.81
C THR A 354 33.63 102.45 -75.79
N HIS A 355 34.70 103.23 -75.82
CA HIS A 355 34.85 104.35 -76.78
C HIS A 355 35.58 103.92 -78.07
N ASP A 356 36.04 102.67 -78.16
CA ASP A 356 36.72 102.12 -79.34
C ASP A 356 35.69 101.53 -80.31
N HIS A 357 35.31 102.34 -81.30
CA HIS A 357 34.29 101.97 -82.28
C HIS A 357 34.68 100.74 -83.13
N ILE A 358 35.98 100.48 -83.33
CA ILE A 358 36.43 99.32 -84.11
C ILE A 358 36.30 98.05 -83.27
N HIS A 359 36.77 98.07 -82.02
CA HIS A 359 36.62 96.94 -81.10
C HIS A 359 35.15 96.60 -80.86
N PHE A 360 34.29 97.60 -80.67
CA PHE A 360 32.84 97.37 -80.51
C PHE A 360 32.25 96.60 -81.69
N LEU A 361 32.54 97.04 -82.92
CA LEU A 361 32.06 96.40 -84.14
C LEU A 361 32.69 95.02 -84.37
N GLN A 362 33.97 94.84 -84.10
CA GLN A 362 34.65 93.55 -84.24
C GLN A 362 34.03 92.48 -83.33
N VAL A 363 33.75 92.82 -82.07
CA VAL A 363 33.16 91.87 -81.12
C VAL A 363 31.68 91.63 -81.43
N THR A 364 30.89 92.67 -81.70
CA THR A 364 29.44 92.52 -81.98
C THR A 364 29.12 91.77 -83.27
N LEU A 365 30.06 91.71 -84.23
CA LEU A 365 29.91 90.88 -85.44
C LEU A 365 30.25 89.39 -85.20
N THR A 366 30.80 89.04 -84.04
CA THR A 366 31.24 87.67 -83.68
C THR A 366 30.46 87.04 -82.53
N VAL A 367 29.65 87.83 -81.82
CA VAL A 367 28.68 87.39 -80.81
C VAL A 367 27.38 87.02 -81.50
#